data_AF-A0A258LBV2-F1
#
_entry.id   AF-A0A258LBV2-F1
#
_cell.length_a   1.000
_cell.length_b   1.000
_cell.length_c   1.000
_cell.angle_alpha   90.00
_cell.angle_beta   90.00
_cell.angle_gamma   90.00
#
_symmetry.space_group_name_H-M   'P 1'
#
loop_
_entity.id
_entity.type
_entity.pdbx_description
1 polymer ?
#
loop_
_entity_poly.entity_id
_entity_poly.type
_entity_poly.pdbx_seq_one_letter_code
_entity_poly.pdbx_strand_id
1 'polypeptide(L)'
;FYKGNQLPARYKKGAFVVLHGSTIRQPYPQGGYFVAFVPMVNGVVTGPWEVFADGFIQTDPVLTANSAGYRPMGITEGPDGSLYISETEKGKIWRVMFKGDKTKFGAAQLAKMVIRKKTASNIKDPDPIKDDLDRGKPVVASAVYTMYCGACHQRDGKGDGGRFPPLSESEWVNGDKTRLINVVLKGLSGPITVKGLPYSETMPAHGSFLNDDQVAEVLTYIRKSWGNNSDAISREEVASVRRSGN
;
A
#
# COMPACT_ATOMS: atom_id res chain seq x y z
N PHE A 1 -25.37 13.81 1.86
CA PHE A 1 -26.06 13.05 2.92
C PHE A 1 -27.20 12.29 2.31
N TYR A 2 -27.40 11.05 2.76
CA TYR A 2 -28.48 10.17 2.28
C TYR A 2 -29.85 10.69 2.69
N LYS A 3 -30.76 10.86 1.73
CA LYS A 3 -32.10 11.42 1.95
C LYS A 3 -33.22 10.37 1.80
N GLY A 4 -32.94 9.29 1.10
CA GLY A 4 -33.88 8.24 0.75
C GLY A 4 -34.38 7.42 1.93
N ASN A 5 -35.36 6.58 1.64
CA ASN A 5 -35.98 5.67 2.62
C ASN A 5 -35.68 4.20 2.34
N GLN A 6 -34.85 3.89 1.35
CA GLN A 6 -34.53 2.52 0.94
C GLN A 6 -33.75 1.78 2.03
N LEU A 7 -32.80 2.45 2.69
CA LEU A 7 -31.94 1.87 3.72
C LEU A 7 -32.52 2.04 5.14
N PRO A 8 -32.04 1.27 6.14
CA PRO A 8 -32.39 1.48 7.54
C PRO A 8 -32.16 2.91 8.03
N ALA A 9 -33.01 3.40 8.93
CA ALA A 9 -33.06 4.81 9.34
C ALA A 9 -31.73 5.39 9.85
N ARG A 10 -30.85 4.56 10.43
CA ARG A 10 -29.50 4.96 10.87
C ARG A 10 -28.70 5.66 9.76
N TYR A 11 -28.87 5.21 8.51
CA TYR A 11 -28.05 5.65 7.39
C TYR A 11 -28.41 7.04 6.87
N LYS A 12 -29.49 7.63 7.37
CA LYS A 12 -29.83 9.04 7.11
C LYS A 12 -28.90 10.02 7.83
N LYS A 13 -28.21 9.58 8.88
CA LYS A 13 -27.37 10.42 9.74
C LYS A 13 -25.90 10.20 9.42
N GLY A 14 -25.49 10.47 8.19
CA GLY A 14 -24.11 10.27 7.78
C GLY A 14 -23.83 10.35 6.30
N ALA A 15 -22.56 10.13 5.97
CA ALA A 15 -22.05 10.10 4.62
C ALA A 15 -21.64 8.68 4.22
N PHE A 16 -21.85 8.35 2.95
CA PHE A 16 -21.25 7.18 2.34
C PHE A 16 -19.97 7.60 1.64
N VAL A 17 -18.88 6.88 1.90
CA VAL A 17 -17.57 7.13 1.30
C VAL A 17 -17.17 5.86 0.56
N VAL A 18 -16.92 5.99 -0.74
CA VAL A 18 -16.42 4.87 -1.54
C VAL A 18 -14.90 4.87 -1.46
N LEU A 19 -14.34 3.72 -1.13
CA LEU A 19 -12.91 3.49 -1.15
C LEU A 19 -12.61 2.63 -2.37
N HIS A 20 -11.77 3.15 -3.26
CA HIS A 20 -11.38 2.55 -4.55
C HIS A 20 -10.22 1.55 -4.46
N GLY A 21 -9.68 1.41 -3.26
CA GLY A 21 -8.47 0.66 -2.96
C GLY A 21 -7.21 1.40 -3.36
N SER A 22 -6.13 1.14 -2.63
CA SER A 22 -4.81 1.68 -2.95
C SER A 22 -4.14 0.83 -4.03
N THR A 23 -3.22 1.44 -4.78
CA THR A 23 -2.32 0.74 -5.71
C THR A 23 -1.01 0.34 -5.03
N ILE A 24 -0.69 0.91 -3.86
CA ILE A 24 0.57 0.73 -3.14
C ILE A 24 0.26 0.43 -1.67
N ARG A 25 0.40 -0.84 -1.25
CA ARG A 25 0.15 -1.28 0.14
C ARG A 25 1.19 -2.27 0.70
N GLN A 26 2.21 -2.65 -0.07
CA GLN A 26 3.24 -3.57 0.42
C GLN A 26 3.87 -3.07 1.74
N PRO A 27 4.08 -3.94 2.75
CA PRO A 27 4.01 -5.41 2.72
C PRO A 27 2.59 -6.01 2.89
N TYR A 28 1.55 -5.17 2.99
CA TYR A 28 0.17 -5.63 3.18
C TYR A 28 -0.50 -6.00 1.86
N PRO A 29 -1.44 -6.97 1.88
CA PRO A 29 -2.35 -7.19 0.76
C PRO A 29 -3.04 -5.89 0.35
N GLN A 30 -3.44 -5.80 -0.91
CA GLN A 30 -4.25 -4.70 -1.38
C GLN A 30 -5.60 -4.68 -0.65
N GLY A 31 -6.15 -3.48 -0.46
CA GLY A 31 -7.37 -3.32 0.31
C GLY A 31 -7.93 -1.91 0.19
N GLY A 32 -9.04 -1.68 0.88
CA GLY A 32 -9.80 -0.45 0.74
C GLY A 32 -10.81 -0.48 -0.41
N TYR A 33 -11.34 -1.64 -0.79
CA TYR A 33 -12.30 -1.79 -1.91
C TYR A 33 -13.73 -1.97 -1.39
N PHE A 34 -14.27 -0.97 -0.70
CA PHE A 34 -15.57 -1.06 -0.03
C PHE A 34 -16.22 0.32 0.12
N VAL A 35 -17.50 0.33 0.49
CA VAL A 35 -18.21 1.55 0.88
C VAL A 35 -18.25 1.63 2.39
N ALA A 36 -17.72 2.72 2.94
CA ALA A 36 -17.82 3.05 4.34
C ALA A 36 -19.05 3.94 4.59
N PHE A 37 -19.67 3.78 5.75
CA PHE A 37 -20.61 4.76 6.30
C PHE A 37 -19.95 5.50 7.46
N VAL A 38 -19.99 6.82 7.42
CA VAL A 38 -19.46 7.70 8.46
C VAL A 38 -20.64 8.40 9.14
N PRO A 39 -20.92 8.11 10.42
CA PRO A 39 -22.04 8.73 11.13
C PRO A 39 -21.76 10.22 11.35
N MET A 40 -22.75 11.04 11.01
CA MET A 40 -22.66 12.50 11.16
C MET A 40 -24.00 13.11 11.59
N VAL A 41 -23.91 14.18 12.37
CA VAL A 41 -25.04 15.05 12.75
C VAL A 41 -24.63 16.49 12.47
N ASN A 42 -25.44 17.22 11.70
CA ASN A 42 -25.17 18.61 11.32
C ASN A 42 -23.78 18.83 10.71
N GLY A 43 -23.32 17.89 9.87
CA GLY A 43 -22.01 17.94 9.22
C GLY A 43 -20.83 17.53 10.11
N VAL A 44 -21.05 17.25 11.39
CA VAL A 44 -20.01 16.83 12.34
C VAL A 44 -19.99 15.31 12.45
N VAL A 45 -18.82 14.69 12.38
CA VAL A 45 -18.63 13.25 12.62
C VAL A 45 -18.92 12.93 14.09
N THR A 46 -19.82 11.97 14.33
CA THR A 46 -20.28 11.62 15.69
C THR A 46 -19.79 10.27 16.17
N GLY A 47 -18.98 9.56 15.39
CA GLY A 47 -18.50 8.24 15.77
C GLY A 47 -17.62 7.58 14.70
N PRO A 48 -17.15 6.34 14.97
CA PRO A 48 -16.32 5.60 14.04
C PRO A 48 -17.11 5.23 12.78
N TRP A 49 -16.38 5.10 11.68
CA TRP A 49 -16.94 4.61 10.43
C TRP A 49 -17.13 3.08 10.46
N GLU A 50 -18.09 2.61 9.67
CA GLU A 50 -18.40 1.18 9.50
C GLU A 50 -18.37 0.75 8.03
N VAL A 51 -18.12 -0.54 7.77
CA VAL A 51 -18.21 -1.11 6.43
C VAL A 51 -19.68 -1.28 6.09
N PHE A 52 -20.19 -0.49 5.15
CA PHE A 52 -21.58 -0.54 4.71
C PHE A 52 -21.80 -1.59 3.62
N ALA A 53 -20.91 -1.65 2.63
CA ALA A 53 -20.96 -2.63 1.55
C ALA A 53 -19.54 -3.03 1.13
N ASP A 54 -19.28 -4.32 1.00
CA ASP A 54 -18.02 -4.91 0.54
C ASP A 54 -18.27 -6.08 -0.44
N GLY A 55 -17.24 -6.85 -0.76
CA GLY A 55 -17.34 -8.02 -1.66
C GLY A 55 -17.12 -7.72 -3.14
N PHE A 56 -16.92 -6.46 -3.52
CA PHE A 56 -16.63 -6.04 -4.90
C PHE A 56 -15.41 -6.73 -5.49
N ILE A 57 -14.40 -7.03 -4.68
CA ILE A 57 -13.13 -7.62 -5.16
C ILE A 57 -13.27 -9.05 -5.68
N GLN A 58 -14.25 -9.82 -5.20
CA GLN A 58 -14.46 -11.24 -5.54
C GLN A 58 -13.23 -12.18 -5.38
N THR A 59 -12.14 -11.69 -4.80
CA THR A 59 -10.89 -12.42 -4.52
C THR A 59 -10.38 -11.99 -3.14
N ASP A 60 -9.90 -12.93 -2.34
CA ASP A 60 -9.42 -12.66 -0.98
C ASP A 60 -8.28 -13.66 -0.63
N PRO A 61 -7.04 -13.20 -0.37
CA PRO A 61 -6.58 -11.82 -0.38
C PRO A 61 -6.33 -11.27 -1.80
N VAL A 62 -6.39 -9.95 -1.94
CA VAL A 62 -5.99 -9.25 -3.19
C VAL A 62 -4.50 -8.96 -3.12
N LEU A 63 -3.70 -9.60 -3.97
CA LEU A 63 -2.23 -9.46 -3.94
C LEU A 63 -1.75 -8.22 -4.69
N THR A 64 -2.38 -7.91 -5.83
CA THR A 64 -2.07 -6.74 -6.65
C THR A 64 -3.35 -6.00 -7.03
N ALA A 65 -3.26 -4.71 -7.32
CA ALA A 65 -4.43 -3.91 -7.67
C ALA A 65 -5.14 -4.46 -8.93
N ASN A 66 -4.38 -5.05 -9.85
CA ASN A 66 -4.87 -5.67 -11.09
C ASN A 66 -5.58 -7.02 -10.86
N SER A 67 -5.39 -7.66 -9.70
CA SER A 67 -6.08 -8.90 -9.32
C SER A 67 -7.45 -8.65 -8.65
N ALA A 68 -7.84 -7.40 -8.45
CA ALA A 68 -9.16 -7.06 -7.93
C ALA A 68 -10.22 -7.32 -9.00
N GLY A 69 -11.29 -8.04 -8.63
CA GLY A 69 -12.39 -8.34 -9.56
C GLY A 69 -13.16 -7.10 -10.03
N TYR A 70 -13.40 -6.15 -9.11
CA TYR A 70 -14.02 -4.85 -9.37
C TYR A 70 -13.50 -3.81 -8.36
N ARG A 71 -13.39 -2.54 -8.78
CA ARG A 71 -12.91 -1.44 -7.94
C ARG A 71 -13.94 -0.32 -7.82
N PRO A 72 -14.67 -0.21 -6.71
CA PRO A 72 -15.77 0.75 -6.58
C PRO A 72 -15.22 2.18 -6.49
N MET A 73 -15.83 3.14 -7.18
CA MET A 73 -15.30 4.52 -7.29
C MET A 73 -16.33 5.59 -6.93
N GLY A 74 -17.33 5.78 -7.80
CA GLY A 74 -18.36 6.80 -7.62
C GLY A 74 -19.55 6.26 -6.83
N ILE A 75 -20.27 7.13 -6.13
CA ILE A 75 -21.55 6.80 -5.52
C ILE A 75 -22.56 7.91 -5.73
N THR A 76 -23.80 7.52 -5.98
CA THR A 76 -24.94 8.45 -6.00
C THR A 76 -26.19 7.80 -5.44
N GLU A 77 -27.12 8.62 -4.96
CA GLU A 77 -28.44 8.20 -4.52
C GLU A 77 -29.42 8.27 -5.70
N GLY A 78 -30.16 7.19 -5.94
CA GLY A 78 -31.25 7.16 -6.89
C GLY A 78 -32.55 7.74 -6.33
N PRO A 79 -33.54 8.05 -7.18
CA PRO A 79 -34.81 8.64 -6.76
C PRO A 79 -35.63 7.73 -5.82
N ASP A 80 -35.40 6.41 -5.85
CA ASP A 80 -36.01 5.43 -4.95
C ASP A 80 -35.25 5.28 -3.62
N GLY A 81 -34.17 6.04 -3.43
CA GLY A 81 -33.26 5.96 -2.30
C GLY A 81 -32.27 4.80 -2.36
N SER A 82 -32.19 4.03 -3.45
CA SER A 82 -31.11 3.06 -3.65
C SER A 82 -29.76 3.79 -3.83
N LEU A 83 -28.66 3.14 -3.49
CA LEU A 83 -27.33 3.67 -3.81
C LEU A 83 -26.80 3.02 -5.09
N TYR A 84 -26.27 3.83 -6.00
CA TYR A 84 -25.63 3.39 -7.23
C TYR A 84 -24.13 3.62 -7.11
N ILE A 85 -23.34 2.58 -7.35
CA ILE A 85 -21.88 2.61 -7.23
C ILE A 85 -21.27 2.26 -8.59
N SER A 86 -20.43 3.12 -9.13
CA SER A 86 -19.64 2.81 -10.33
C SER A 86 -18.37 2.07 -9.98
N GLU A 87 -17.81 1.32 -10.92
CA GLU A 87 -16.49 0.69 -10.77
C GLU A 87 -15.63 0.83 -12.03
N THR A 88 -14.30 0.79 -11.88
CA THR A 88 -13.35 1.16 -12.94
C THR A 88 -12.78 0.00 -13.75
N GLU A 89 -12.94 -1.24 -13.31
CA GLU A 89 -12.28 -2.38 -13.95
C GLU A 89 -13.10 -2.94 -15.12
N LYS A 90 -14.43 -3.00 -14.99
CA LYS A 90 -15.33 -3.56 -16.01
C LYS A 90 -16.48 -2.62 -16.40
N GLY A 91 -16.47 -1.38 -15.94
CA GLY A 91 -17.51 -0.36 -16.18
C GLY A 91 -18.91 -0.70 -15.63
N LYS A 92 -19.03 -1.60 -14.65
CA LYS A 92 -20.32 -1.96 -14.03
C LYS A 92 -20.86 -0.84 -13.14
N ILE A 93 -22.19 -0.76 -13.08
CA ILE A 93 -22.92 0.02 -12.07
C ILE A 93 -23.63 -0.95 -11.14
N TRP A 94 -23.28 -0.90 -9.86
CA TRP A 94 -23.93 -1.66 -8.80
C TRP A 94 -25.10 -0.87 -8.24
N ARG A 95 -26.26 -1.52 -8.09
CA ARG A 95 -27.41 -0.96 -7.35
C ARG A 95 -27.52 -1.66 -6.00
N VAL A 96 -27.29 -0.92 -4.93
CA VAL A 96 -27.38 -1.41 -3.55
C VAL A 96 -28.78 -1.14 -3.01
N MET A 97 -29.42 -2.23 -2.58
CA MET A 97 -30.76 -2.22 -2.00
C MET A 97 -30.77 -3.04 -0.71
N PHE A 98 -31.28 -2.46 0.37
CA PHE A 98 -31.66 -3.22 1.56
C PHE A 98 -32.95 -4.01 1.28
N LYS A 99 -32.84 -5.35 1.28
CA LYS A 99 -33.96 -6.28 1.10
C LYS A 99 -34.47 -6.90 2.41
N GLY A 100 -33.85 -6.56 3.54
CA GLY A 100 -34.25 -7.06 4.86
C GLY A 100 -35.40 -6.26 5.48
N ASP A 101 -35.82 -6.68 6.67
CA ASP A 101 -36.76 -5.93 7.49
C ASP A 101 -36.02 -4.78 8.22
N LYS A 102 -36.39 -3.53 7.90
CA LYS A 102 -35.74 -2.33 8.44
C LYS A 102 -35.98 -2.17 9.94
N THR A 103 -37.10 -2.69 10.44
CA THR A 103 -37.45 -2.62 11.86
C THR A 103 -36.62 -3.58 12.71
N LYS A 104 -36.11 -4.65 12.09
CA LYS A 104 -35.23 -5.65 12.72
C LYS A 104 -33.74 -5.38 12.52
N PHE A 105 -33.38 -4.32 11.78
CA PHE A 105 -31.98 -3.92 11.64
C PHE A 105 -31.53 -3.18 12.90
N GLY A 106 -30.60 -3.76 13.64
CA GLY A 106 -30.10 -3.18 14.89
C GLY A 106 -28.80 -3.80 15.36
N ALA A 107 -28.62 -3.90 16.68
CA ALA A 107 -27.37 -4.30 17.31
C ALA A 107 -26.80 -5.62 16.78
N ALA A 108 -27.64 -6.62 16.53
CA ALA A 108 -27.19 -7.92 16.04
C ALA A 108 -26.55 -7.86 14.63
N GLN A 109 -27.14 -7.11 13.70
CA GLN A 109 -26.57 -6.93 12.36
C GLN A 109 -25.30 -6.08 12.42
N LEU A 110 -25.28 -5.05 13.26
CA LEU A 110 -24.10 -4.21 13.46
C LEU A 110 -22.93 -5.00 14.04
N ALA A 111 -23.18 -5.90 14.99
CA ALA A 111 -22.14 -6.78 15.53
C ALA A 111 -21.51 -7.64 14.42
N LYS A 112 -22.31 -8.17 13.50
CA LYS A 112 -21.79 -8.91 12.33
C LYS A 112 -20.94 -8.02 11.41
N MET A 113 -21.35 -6.78 11.18
CA MET A 113 -20.57 -5.82 10.39
C MET A 113 -19.22 -5.48 11.05
N VAL A 114 -19.20 -5.32 12.38
CA VAL A 114 -17.96 -5.10 13.15
C VAL A 114 -17.02 -6.30 13.03
N ILE A 115 -17.54 -7.53 13.15
CA ILE A 115 -16.74 -8.73 12.96
C ILE A 115 -16.16 -8.75 11.55
N ARG A 116 -16.99 -8.51 10.52
CA ARG A 116 -16.53 -8.47 9.12
C ARG A 116 -15.42 -7.44 8.91
N LYS A 117 -15.56 -6.22 9.47
CA LYS A 117 -14.51 -5.18 9.41
C LYS A 117 -13.18 -5.65 10.01
N LYS A 118 -13.22 -6.42 11.09
CA LYS A 118 -12.02 -6.89 11.81
C LYS A 118 -11.34 -8.09 11.16
N THR A 119 -12.09 -8.92 10.41
CA THR A 119 -11.58 -10.21 9.90
C THR A 119 -11.28 -10.21 8.40
N ALA A 120 -11.82 -9.25 7.63
CA ALA A 120 -11.59 -9.19 6.19
C ALA A 120 -10.17 -8.71 5.87
N SER A 121 -9.41 -9.45 5.05
CA SER A 121 -8.01 -9.11 4.74
C SER A 121 -7.86 -7.79 3.98
N ASN A 122 -8.89 -7.43 3.22
CA ASN A 122 -8.96 -6.22 2.40
C ASN A 122 -9.47 -4.99 3.18
N ILE A 123 -9.73 -5.12 4.49
CA ILE A 123 -10.22 -4.05 5.37
C ILE A 123 -9.30 -3.98 6.59
N LYS A 124 -8.60 -2.86 6.76
CA LYS A 124 -7.68 -2.67 7.89
C LYS A 124 -7.80 -1.25 8.42
N ASP A 125 -7.94 -1.14 9.74
CA ASP A 125 -7.65 0.10 10.46
C ASP A 125 -6.12 0.13 10.67
N PRO A 126 -5.38 1.08 10.07
CA PRO A 126 -3.94 1.14 10.25
C PRO A 126 -3.60 1.48 11.71
N ASP A 127 -2.65 0.73 12.27
CA ASP A 127 -2.07 0.99 13.58
C ASP A 127 -0.91 1.98 13.41
N PRO A 128 -0.98 3.21 13.95
CA PRO A 128 0.04 4.24 13.73
C PRO A 128 1.45 3.85 14.17
N ILE A 129 1.58 2.86 15.04
CA ILE A 129 2.86 2.43 15.62
C ILE A 129 3.36 1.15 14.94
N LYS A 130 2.48 0.18 14.70
CA LYS A 130 2.86 -1.11 14.10
C LYS A 130 2.96 -1.04 12.59
N ASP A 131 2.21 -0.14 11.95
CA ASP A 131 2.22 0.05 10.50
C ASP A 131 3.19 1.16 10.05
N ASP A 132 3.91 1.78 10.99
CA ASP A 132 5.02 2.68 10.69
C ASP A 132 6.26 1.87 10.28
N LEU A 133 6.42 1.69 8.97
CA LEU A 133 7.57 1.00 8.38
C LEU A 133 8.88 1.77 8.56
N ASP A 134 8.83 3.04 8.96
CA ASP A 134 9.97 3.94 9.14
C ASP A 134 10.36 4.13 10.61
N ARG A 135 9.63 3.50 11.54
CA ARG A 135 9.89 3.61 12.97
C ARG A 135 11.31 3.18 13.34
N GLY A 136 12.05 4.09 13.97
CA GLY A 136 13.43 3.86 14.42
C GLY A 136 14.49 3.90 13.32
N LYS A 137 14.10 4.27 12.09
CA LYS A 137 15.03 4.42 10.96
C LYS A 137 15.50 5.87 10.84
N PRO A 138 16.75 6.13 10.41
CA PRO A 138 17.22 7.49 10.15
C PRO A 138 16.36 8.19 9.09
N VAL A 139 15.85 9.39 9.42
CA VAL A 139 14.86 10.13 8.62
C VAL A 139 15.38 10.45 7.21
N VAL A 140 16.65 10.83 7.07
CA VAL A 140 17.24 11.19 5.78
C VAL A 140 17.39 9.94 4.88
N ALA A 141 17.88 8.84 5.43
CA ALA A 141 18.04 7.59 4.70
C ALA A 141 16.70 7.00 4.23
N SER A 142 15.65 7.05 5.07
CA SER A 142 14.29 6.63 4.68
C SER A 142 13.69 7.55 3.61
N ALA A 143 13.95 8.86 3.67
CA ALA A 143 13.49 9.80 2.65
C ALA A 143 14.14 9.53 1.28
N VAL A 144 15.47 9.36 1.24
CA VAL A 144 16.20 9.01 0.01
C VAL A 144 15.70 7.67 -0.54
N TYR A 145 15.56 6.66 0.31
CA TYR A 145 15.04 5.35 -0.10
C TYR A 145 13.64 5.46 -0.70
N THR A 146 12.72 6.14 0.00
CA THR A 146 11.34 6.29 -0.44
C THR A 146 11.25 7.02 -1.77
N MET A 147 12.06 8.06 -1.97
CA MET A 147 12.01 8.90 -3.15
C MET A 147 12.64 8.24 -4.39
N TYR A 148 13.74 7.51 -4.22
CA TYR A 148 14.53 7.03 -5.36
C TYR A 148 14.55 5.51 -5.54
N CYS A 149 14.33 4.73 -4.47
CA CYS A 149 14.50 3.27 -4.51
C CYS A 149 13.15 2.54 -4.37
N GLY A 150 12.24 3.07 -3.56
CA GLY A 150 11.02 2.40 -3.11
C GLY A 150 9.99 2.15 -4.22
N ALA A 151 10.01 2.93 -5.31
CA ALA A 151 9.10 2.72 -6.44
C ALA A 151 9.29 1.34 -7.11
N CYS A 152 10.53 0.85 -7.15
CA CYS A 152 10.90 -0.43 -7.75
C CYS A 152 11.08 -1.51 -6.68
N HIS A 153 11.91 -1.24 -5.67
CA HIS A 153 12.26 -2.22 -4.64
C HIS A 153 11.21 -2.38 -3.53
N GLN A 154 10.14 -1.58 -3.56
CA GLN A 154 9.05 -1.54 -2.59
C GLN A 154 9.49 -1.08 -1.19
N ARG A 155 8.54 -0.64 -0.36
CA ARG A 155 8.85 -0.14 1.00
C ARG A 155 9.35 -1.22 1.96
N ASP A 156 9.01 -2.48 1.70
CA ASP A 156 9.46 -3.63 2.46
C ASP A 156 10.73 -4.29 1.88
N GLY A 157 11.32 -3.69 0.83
CA GLY A 157 12.55 -4.17 0.20
C GLY A 157 12.41 -5.50 -0.52
N LYS A 158 11.19 -6.03 -0.74
CA LYS A 158 11.01 -7.34 -1.39
C LYS A 158 10.97 -7.29 -2.91
N GLY A 159 10.95 -6.10 -3.51
CA GLY A 159 10.68 -5.96 -4.94
C GLY A 159 9.25 -6.41 -5.29
N ASP A 160 9.01 -6.71 -6.56
CA ASP A 160 7.69 -7.12 -7.05
C ASP A 160 7.58 -8.64 -7.33
N GLY A 161 8.62 -9.41 -6.99
CA GLY A 161 8.68 -10.86 -7.17
C GLY A 161 8.91 -11.32 -8.61
N GLY A 162 9.16 -10.41 -9.56
CA GLY A 162 9.43 -10.77 -10.96
C GLY A 162 10.38 -9.84 -11.70
N ARG A 163 10.14 -8.53 -11.69
CA ARG A 163 10.92 -7.53 -12.45
C ARG A 163 11.98 -6.86 -11.60
N PHE A 164 11.65 -6.56 -10.34
CA PHE A 164 12.55 -5.86 -9.43
C PHE A 164 13.04 -6.79 -8.33
N PRO A 165 14.37 -6.94 -8.16
CA PRO A 165 14.92 -7.89 -7.21
C PRO A 165 14.69 -7.45 -5.75
N PRO A 166 14.59 -8.41 -4.82
CA PRO A 166 14.54 -8.11 -3.40
C PRO A 166 15.89 -7.57 -2.90
N LEU A 167 15.81 -6.55 -2.07
CA LEU A 167 16.90 -6.05 -1.21
C LEU A 167 16.91 -6.75 0.15
N SER A 168 15.76 -7.28 0.60
CA SER A 168 15.61 -7.99 1.87
C SER A 168 16.37 -9.33 1.87
N GLU A 169 17.26 -9.52 2.83
CA GLU A 169 18.10 -10.73 3.00
C GLU A 169 18.82 -11.14 1.71
N SER A 170 19.23 -10.15 0.91
CA SER A 170 19.82 -10.36 -0.41
C SER A 170 21.34 -10.54 -0.31
N GLU A 171 21.89 -11.52 -1.02
CA GLU A 171 23.34 -11.71 -1.17
C GLU A 171 24.00 -10.54 -1.91
N TRP A 172 23.22 -9.77 -2.68
CA TRP A 172 23.68 -8.55 -3.32
C TRP A 172 23.90 -7.42 -2.31
N VAL A 173 23.01 -7.32 -1.33
CA VAL A 173 23.05 -6.32 -0.27
C VAL A 173 24.05 -6.68 0.81
N ASN A 174 24.06 -7.94 1.28
CA ASN A 174 24.89 -8.37 2.42
C ASN A 174 26.34 -8.70 2.03
N GLY A 175 26.61 -8.88 0.74
CA GLY A 175 27.95 -9.15 0.22
C GLY A 175 28.82 -7.90 0.07
N ASP A 176 29.58 -7.87 -1.04
CA ASP A 176 30.58 -6.85 -1.33
C ASP A 176 30.01 -5.42 -1.38
N LYS A 177 30.60 -4.53 -0.57
CA LYS A 177 30.20 -3.12 -0.48
C LYS A 177 30.48 -2.38 -1.78
N THR A 178 31.63 -2.62 -2.41
CA THR A 178 32.07 -1.91 -3.61
C THR A 178 31.10 -2.15 -4.78
N ARG A 179 30.65 -3.38 -4.98
CA ARG A 179 29.61 -3.75 -5.94
C ARG A 179 28.32 -2.99 -5.65
N LEU A 180 27.84 -3.01 -4.41
CA LEU A 180 26.59 -2.35 -4.03
C LEU A 180 26.65 -0.84 -4.26
N ILE A 181 27.78 -0.20 -3.93
CA ILE A 181 28.03 1.21 -4.20
C ILE A 181 28.03 1.48 -5.71
N ASN A 182 28.75 0.68 -6.50
CA ASN A 182 28.78 0.84 -7.96
C ASN A 182 27.39 0.72 -8.61
N VAL A 183 26.54 -0.21 -8.14
CA VAL A 183 25.17 -0.37 -8.63
C VAL A 183 24.36 0.92 -8.46
N VAL A 184 24.47 1.58 -7.31
CA VAL A 184 23.76 2.86 -7.08
C VAL A 184 24.40 3.98 -7.90
N LEU A 185 25.73 4.07 -7.93
CA LEU A 185 26.42 5.17 -8.60
C LEU A 185 26.30 5.11 -10.13
N LYS A 186 26.38 3.91 -10.72
CA LYS A 186 26.53 3.69 -12.16
C LYS A 186 25.33 2.99 -12.79
N GLY A 187 24.37 2.56 -11.99
CA GLY A 187 23.26 1.73 -12.44
C GLY A 187 23.69 0.27 -12.62
N LEU A 188 22.74 -0.53 -13.07
CA LEU A 188 22.94 -1.95 -13.33
C LEU A 188 22.08 -2.39 -14.51
N SER A 189 22.67 -3.13 -15.43
CA SER A 189 21.98 -3.70 -16.59
C SER A 189 22.49 -5.09 -16.87
N GLY A 190 21.68 -5.89 -17.58
CA GLY A 190 22.01 -7.26 -17.92
C GLY A 190 21.47 -8.27 -16.90
N PRO A 191 21.57 -9.56 -17.21
CA PRO A 191 21.01 -10.61 -16.38
C PRO A 191 21.77 -10.74 -15.05
N ILE A 192 21.03 -10.75 -13.96
CA ILE A 192 21.51 -11.03 -12.61
C ILE A 192 20.65 -12.11 -11.97
N THR A 193 21.20 -12.75 -10.94
CA THR A 193 20.46 -13.67 -10.08
C THR A 193 20.45 -13.13 -8.66
N VAL A 194 19.27 -13.04 -8.06
CA VAL A 194 19.09 -12.63 -6.66
C VAL A 194 18.20 -13.64 -5.95
N LYS A 195 18.70 -14.26 -4.87
CA LYS A 195 18.02 -15.35 -4.15
C LYS A 195 17.57 -16.50 -5.08
N GLY A 196 18.39 -16.81 -6.09
CA GLY A 196 18.13 -17.88 -7.05
C GLY A 196 17.13 -17.53 -8.17
N LEU A 197 16.55 -16.32 -8.17
CA LEU A 197 15.64 -15.87 -9.23
C LEU A 197 16.36 -14.94 -10.23
N PRO A 198 16.09 -15.06 -11.53
CA PRO A 198 16.70 -14.23 -12.56
C PRO A 198 16.00 -12.88 -12.69
N TYR A 199 16.77 -11.81 -12.93
CA TYR A 199 16.29 -10.45 -13.22
C TYR A 199 17.13 -9.84 -14.35
N SER A 200 16.50 -9.08 -15.23
CA SER A 200 17.18 -8.46 -16.39
C SER A 200 16.80 -7.00 -16.64
N GLU A 201 15.99 -6.42 -15.75
CA GLU A 201 15.60 -5.02 -15.87
C GLU A 201 16.78 -4.09 -15.60
N THR A 202 16.73 -2.90 -16.20
CA THR A 202 17.77 -1.88 -15.99
C THR A 202 17.45 -1.04 -14.75
N MET A 203 18.42 -0.97 -13.83
CA MET A 203 18.42 -0.01 -12.73
C MET A 203 19.18 1.26 -13.18
N PRO A 204 18.52 2.43 -13.24
CA PRO A 204 19.18 3.68 -13.58
C PRO A 204 20.30 4.06 -12.59
N ALA A 205 21.30 4.77 -13.10
CA ALA A 205 22.35 5.36 -12.27
C ALA A 205 21.78 6.51 -11.42
N HIS A 206 22.13 6.56 -10.15
CA HIS A 206 21.75 7.63 -9.22
C HIS A 206 22.93 8.52 -8.82
N GLY A 207 24.15 8.18 -9.25
CA GLY A 207 25.37 8.88 -8.86
C GLY A 207 25.45 10.33 -9.32
N SER A 208 24.74 10.74 -10.37
CA SER A 208 24.80 12.12 -10.88
C SER A 208 24.03 13.13 -10.03
N PHE A 209 23.07 12.67 -9.21
CA PHE A 209 22.22 13.56 -8.40
C PHE A 209 22.20 13.21 -6.91
N LEU A 210 22.72 12.05 -6.50
CA LEU A 210 22.99 11.74 -5.09
C LEU A 210 24.44 11.99 -4.74
N ASN A 211 24.65 12.77 -3.67
CA ASN A 211 25.99 13.00 -3.10
C ASN A 211 26.46 11.79 -2.27
N ASP A 212 27.71 11.81 -1.84
CA ASP A 212 28.33 10.67 -1.14
C ASP A 212 27.66 10.34 0.20
N ASP A 213 27.22 11.37 0.94
CA ASP A 213 26.52 11.21 2.21
C ASP A 213 25.16 10.51 2.00
N GLN A 214 24.37 10.97 1.02
CA GLN A 214 23.08 10.38 0.69
C GLN A 214 23.20 8.91 0.25
N VAL A 215 24.22 8.59 -0.56
CA VAL A 215 24.48 7.22 -0.99
C VAL A 215 24.91 6.34 0.19
N ALA A 216 25.81 6.83 1.04
CA ALA A 216 26.27 6.09 2.22
C ALA A 216 25.12 5.80 3.20
N GLU A 217 24.28 6.79 3.47
CA GLU A 217 23.12 6.67 4.34
C GLU A 217 22.08 5.70 3.80
N VAL A 218 21.68 5.81 2.53
CA VAL A 218 20.65 4.92 1.96
C VAL A 218 21.14 3.49 1.86
N LEU A 219 22.42 3.26 1.53
CA LEU A 219 23.00 1.92 1.47
C LEU A 219 23.15 1.30 2.86
N THR A 220 23.52 2.10 3.87
CA THR A 220 23.54 1.67 5.27
C THR A 220 22.14 1.29 5.73
N TYR A 221 21.14 2.11 5.41
CA TYR A 221 19.73 1.81 5.69
C TYR A 221 19.29 0.49 5.05
N ILE A 222 19.60 0.25 3.79
CA ILE A 222 19.29 -1.01 3.09
C ILE A 222 19.99 -2.20 3.79
N ARG A 223 21.27 -2.07 4.17
CA ARG A 223 22.06 -3.13 4.84
C ARG A 223 21.68 -3.41 6.29
N LYS A 224 20.88 -2.55 6.91
CA LYS A 224 20.33 -2.72 8.27
C LYS A 224 18.81 -2.97 8.31
N SER A 225 18.16 -2.99 7.15
CA SER A 225 16.71 -3.18 7.03
C SER A 225 16.35 -4.60 6.61
N TRP A 226 15.11 -5.01 6.87
CA TRP A 226 14.48 -6.21 6.32
C TRP A 226 15.30 -7.50 6.49
N GLY A 227 15.83 -7.72 7.69
CA GLY A 227 16.62 -8.91 8.02
C GLY A 227 18.09 -8.85 7.59
N ASN A 228 18.50 -7.81 6.85
CA ASN A 228 19.91 -7.56 6.57
C ASN A 228 20.65 -7.18 7.86
N ASN A 229 21.85 -7.71 8.02
CA ASN A 229 22.71 -7.43 9.18
C ASN A 229 24.18 -7.34 8.76
N SER A 230 24.47 -6.39 7.87
CA SER A 230 25.84 -6.17 7.41
C SER A 230 26.37 -4.80 7.83
N ASP A 231 27.69 -4.61 7.74
CA ASP A 231 28.34 -3.37 8.16
C ASP A 231 27.82 -2.16 7.39
N ALA A 232 27.79 -1.00 8.06
CA ALA A 232 27.45 0.26 7.43
C ALA A 232 28.43 0.61 6.29
N ILE A 233 27.99 1.47 5.37
CA ILE A 233 28.81 2.05 4.32
C ILE A 233 29.09 3.51 4.70
N SER A 234 30.36 3.89 4.74
CA SER A 234 30.79 5.25 5.05
C SER A 234 30.82 6.13 3.81
N ARG A 235 30.77 7.45 4.03
CA ARG A 235 30.95 8.47 3.00
C ARG A 235 32.27 8.30 2.26
N GLU A 236 33.36 7.98 2.98
CA GLU A 236 34.70 7.80 2.42
C GLU A 236 34.78 6.57 1.51
N GLU A 237 34.10 5.48 1.87
CA GLU A 237 33.96 4.30 1.01
C GLU A 237 33.28 4.68 -0.31
N VAL A 238 32.18 5.44 -0.26
CA VAL A 238 31.48 5.93 -1.46
C VAL A 238 32.37 6.85 -2.30
N ALA A 239 33.01 7.84 -1.67
CA ALA A 239 33.90 8.78 -2.36
C ALA A 239 35.10 8.08 -3.01
N SER A 240 35.61 7.01 -2.40
CA SER A 240 36.67 6.17 -2.97
C SER A 240 36.19 5.45 -4.23
N VAL A 241 35.04 4.77 -4.17
CA VAL A 241 34.47 4.06 -5.31
C VAL A 241 34.11 5.00 -6.45
N ARG A 242 33.56 6.17 -6.13
CA ARG A 242 33.20 7.20 -7.13
C ARG A 242 34.42 7.70 -7.90
N ARG A 243 35.55 7.94 -7.22
CA ARG A 243 36.80 8.38 -7.86
C ARG A 243 37.48 7.27 -8.66
N SER A 244 37.34 6.02 -8.22
CA SER A 244 37.98 4.85 -8.85
C SER A 244 37.28 4.40 -10.14
N GLY A 245 36.21 5.08 -10.54
CA GLY A 245 35.36 4.71 -11.68
C GLY A 245 35.24 5.76 -12.78
N ASN A 246 36.02 6.85 -12.70
CA ASN A 246 36.21 7.82 -13.78
C ASN A 246 37.47 7.48 -14.58
#